data_AF-A0A2G9TI30-F1
#
_entry.id   AF-A0A2G9TI30-F1
#
_cell.length_a   1.000
_cell.length_b   1.000
_cell.length_c   1.000
_cell.angle_alpha   90.00
_cell.angle_beta   90.00
_cell.angle_gamma   90.00
#
_symmetry.space_group_name_H-M   'P 1'
#
loop_
_entity.id
_entity.type
_entity.pdbx_description
1 polymer ?
#
loop_
_entity_poly.entity_id
_entity_poly.type
_entity_poly.pdbx_seq_one_letter_code
_entity_poly.pdbx_strand_id
1 'polypeptide(L)'
;MLCHEGCFTSAAPHSDFEEIAVSASSNEIHIFAWRNGDWVNTCTLSEHDLPVTGLDWAPNTNRIVSCSRDKNAFVWTFDKGVWKPELVL
;
A
#
# COMPACT_ATOMS: atom_id res chain seq x y z
N MET A 1 0.81 -15.23 8.87
CA MET A 1 0.04 -15.12 7.62
C MET A 1 -1.32 -15.76 7.86
N LEU A 2 -2.26 -15.04 8.48
CA LEU A 2 -3.63 -15.53 8.67
C LEU A 2 -4.51 -14.87 7.61
N CYS A 3 -5.03 -15.69 6.70
CA CYS A 3 -6.08 -15.32 5.78
C CYS A 3 -7.37 -15.17 6.58
N HIS A 4 -7.87 -13.95 6.71
CA HIS A 4 -9.27 -13.69 7.00
C HIS A 4 -9.76 -12.62 6.02
N GLU A 5 -10.90 -12.86 5.39
CA GLU A 5 -11.55 -11.88 4.51
C GLU A 5 -11.90 -10.63 5.31
N GLY A 6 -11.15 -9.55 5.12
CA GLY A 6 -11.35 -8.28 5.80
C GLY A 6 -10.04 -7.63 6.21
N CYS A 7 -9.74 -6.47 5.60
CA CYS A 7 -8.62 -5.58 5.89
C CYS A 7 -7.23 -6.24 5.78
N PHE A 8 -6.58 -6.09 4.63
CA PHE A 8 -5.19 -6.47 4.46
C PHE A 8 -4.31 -5.32 4.97
N THR A 9 -3.66 -5.55 6.11
CA THR A 9 -2.63 -4.68 6.67
C THR A 9 -1.27 -5.21 6.26
N SER A 10 -0.55 -4.43 5.44
CA SER A 10 0.86 -4.70 5.16
C SER A 10 1.69 -3.63 5.85
N ALA A 11 2.39 -4.05 6.90
CA ALA A 11 3.29 -3.20 7.65
C ALA A 11 4.72 -3.66 7.34
N ALA A 12 5.42 -2.92 6.49
CA ALA A 12 6.85 -3.08 6.32
C ALA A 12 7.54 -1.93 7.05
N PRO A 13 8.21 -2.18 8.18
CA PRO A 13 9.02 -1.16 8.81
C PRO A 13 10.18 -0.83 7.87
N HIS A 14 10.13 0.33 7.23
CA HIS A 14 11.30 0.93 6.60
C HIS A 14 12.15 1.57 7.71
N SER A 15 13.46 1.32 7.72
CA SER A 15 14.34 1.66 8.85
C SER A 15 14.39 3.15 9.23
N ASP A 16 13.92 4.04 8.36
CA ASP A 16 13.91 5.49 8.57
C ASP A 16 12.50 6.11 8.68
N PHE A 17 11.43 5.38 8.33
CA PHE A 17 10.07 5.94 8.26
C PHE A 17 9.05 4.95 8.82
N GLU A 18 8.41 5.36 9.92
CA GLU A 18 7.32 4.63 10.58
C GLU A 18 6.02 4.80 9.78
N GLU A 19 6.02 4.22 8.57
CA GLU A 19 4.89 4.24 7.64
C GLU A 19 4.27 2.86 7.49
N ILE A 20 2.96 2.81 7.24
CA ILE A 20 2.19 1.58 7.04
C ILE A 20 1.25 1.74 5.85
N ALA A 21 1.04 0.65 5.09
CA ALA A 21 0.09 0.62 3.99
C ALA A 21 -1.11 -0.26 4.37
N VAL A 22 -2.31 0.28 4.16
CA VAL A 22 -3.56 -0.36 4.56
C VAL A 22 -4.54 -0.36 3.39
N SER A 23 -5.14 -1.51 3.12
CA SER A 23 -6.26 -1.63 2.18
C SER A 23 -7.43 -2.32 2.88
N ALA A 24 -8.56 -1.61 2.99
CA ALA A 24 -9.71 -2.03 3.79
C ALA A 24 -10.80 -2.70 2.94
N SER A 25 -10.42 -3.68 2.12
CA SER A 25 -11.31 -4.30 1.12
C SER A 25 -11.94 -3.28 0.14
N SER A 26 -11.33 -2.10 0.01
CA SER A 26 -11.63 -1.10 -1.01
C SER A 26 -10.69 -1.27 -2.21
N ASN A 27 -10.95 -0.50 -3.25
CA ASN A 27 -10.03 -0.35 -4.38
C ASN A 27 -8.92 0.69 -4.11
N GLU A 28 -8.85 1.20 -2.87
CA GLU A 28 -7.88 2.21 -2.44
C GLU A 28 -6.88 1.62 -1.45
N ILE A 29 -5.66 2.12 -1.50
CA ILE A 29 -4.59 1.81 -0.55
C ILE A 29 -4.20 3.11 0.13
N HIS A 30 -4.26 3.15 1.46
CA HIS A 30 -3.88 4.32 2.24
C HIS A 30 -2.52 4.10 2.88
N ILE A 31 -1.68 5.12 2.82
CA ILE A 31 -0.37 5.15 3.46
C ILE A 31 -0.44 6.09 4.65
N PHE A 32 -0.26 5.52 5.84
CA PHE A 32 -0.23 6.27 7.09
C PHE A 32 1.20 6.41 7.58
N ALA A 33 1.54 7.58 8.12
CA ALA A 33 2.77 7.82 8.83
C ALA A 33 2.47 8.11 10.30
N TRP A 34 3.26 7.57 11.21
CA TRP A 34 3.18 7.93 12.61
C TRP A 34 3.83 9.31 12.83
N ARG A 35 3.02 10.31 13.22
CA ARG A 35 3.49 11.68 13.46
C ARG A 35 2.83 12.25 14.69
N ASN A 36 3.62 12.80 15.61
CA ASN A 36 3.14 13.48 16.82
C ASN A 36 2.19 12.65 17.70
N GLY A 37 2.33 11.32 17.71
CA GLY A 37 1.49 10.43 18.52
C GLY A 37 0.19 9.97 17.85
N ASP A 38 -0.03 10.33 16.58
CA ASP A 38 -1.18 9.91 15.79
C ASP A 38 -0.77 9.35 14.42
N TRP A 39 -1.63 8.48 13.86
CA TRP A 39 -1.50 8.02 12.47
C TRP A 39 -2.10 9.06 11.52
N VAL A 40 -1.27 9.65 10.68
CA VAL A 40 -1.69 10.64 9.67
C VAL A 40 -1.67 9.98 8.30
N ASN A 41 -2.78 10.05 7.57
CA ASN A 41 -2.81 9.64 6.17
C ASN A 41 -1.98 10.61 5.34
N THR A 42 -0.92 10.09 4.70
CA THR A 42 0.00 10.85 3.87
C THR A 42 -0.32 10.73 2.38
N CYS A 43 -0.91 9.61 1.96
CA CYS A 43 -1.21 9.34 0.57
C CYS A 43 -2.32 8.30 0.43
N THR A 44 -3.13 8.45 -0.62
CA THR A 44 -4.11 7.46 -1.05
C THR A 44 -3.79 7.07 -2.49
N LEU A 45 -3.64 5.76 -2.74
CA LEU A 45 -3.39 5.16 -4.03
C LEU A 45 -4.69 4.53 -4.52
N SER A 46 -5.24 4.98 -5.65
CA SER A 46 -6.60 4.63 -6.08
C SER A 46 -6.68 4.24 -7.57
N GLU A 47 -5.67 3.52 -8.07
CA GLU A 47 -5.60 3.09 -9.48
C GLU A 47 -6.33 1.78 -9.77
N HIS A 48 -6.70 1.01 -8.74
CA HIS A 48 -7.45 -0.21 -8.95
C HIS A 48 -8.94 0.08 -9.19
N ASP A 49 -9.55 -0.66 -10.12
CA ASP A 49 -10.99 -0.54 -10.42
C ASP A 49 -11.84 -1.38 -9.46
N LEU A 50 -11.25 -2.45 -8.91
CA LEU A 50 -11.90 -3.39 -8.01
C LEU A 50 -11.13 -3.53 -6.68
N PRO A 51 -11.74 -4.15 -5.65
CA PRO A 51 -11.10 -4.31 -4.36
C PRO A 51 -9.71 -4.95 -4.44
N VAL A 52 -8.76 -4.34 -3.74
CA VAL A 52 -7.41 -4.86 -3.56
C VAL A 52 -7.49 -6.14 -2.73
N THR A 53 -6.89 -7.20 -3.25
CA THR A 53 -6.88 -8.54 -2.64
C THR A 53 -5.54 -8.91 -2.02
N GLY A 54 -4.48 -8.16 -2.33
CA GLY A 54 -3.16 -8.37 -1.77
C GLY A 54 -2.35 -7.09 -1.81
N LEU A 55 -1.54 -6.91 -0.77
CA LEU A 55 -0.70 -5.75 -0.57
C LEU A 55 0.59 -6.19 0.12
N ASP A 56 1.73 -5.83 -0.45
CA ASP A 56 3.05 -6.09 0.14
C ASP A 56 3.94 -4.86 -0.01
N TRP A 57 4.76 -4.56 1.00
CA TRP A 57 5.67 -3.42 0.96
C TRP A 57 7.09 -3.92 1.18
N ALA A 58 7.96 -3.67 0.20
CA ALA A 58 9.37 -4.01 0.28
C ALA A 58 10.09 -3.10 1.29
N PRO A 59 10.67 -3.66 2.37
CA PRO A 59 11.26 -2.88 3.47
C PRO A 59 12.54 -2.12 3.08
N ASN A 60 13.25 -2.55 2.03
CA ASN A 60 14.56 -1.99 1.64
C ASN A 60 14.50 -1.05 0.44
N THR A 61 13.48 -1.16 -0.41
CA THR A 61 13.41 -0.43 -1.70
C THR A 61 12.31 0.63 -1.72
N ASN A 62 11.54 0.73 -0.64
CA ASN A 62 10.35 1.57 -0.54
C ASN A 62 9.39 1.40 -1.73
N ARG A 63 9.14 0.13 -2.10
CA ARG A 63 8.22 -0.24 -3.18
C ARG A 63 7.04 -0.97 -2.59
N ILE A 64 5.84 -0.66 -3.06
CA ILE A 64 4.63 -1.37 -2.68
C ILE A 64 4.18 -2.19 -3.88
N VAL A 65 3.69 -3.39 -3.66
CA VAL A 65 3.02 -4.20 -4.67
C VAL A 65 1.59 -4.40 -4.24
N SER A 66 0.65 -4.14 -5.14
CA SER A 66 -0.76 -4.42 -4.94
C SER A 66 -1.31 -5.31 -6.04
N CYS A 67 -2.24 -6.18 -5.69
CA CYS A 67 -3.01 -6.96 -6.65
C CYS A 67 -4.51 -6.85 -6.33
N SER A 68 -5.34 -6.83 -7.36
CA SER A 68 -6.79 -6.64 -7.23
C SER A 68 -7.57 -7.68 -8.02
N ARG A 69 -8.88 -7.76 -7.75
CA ARG A 69 -9.84 -8.55 -8.54
C ARG A 69 -10.02 -8.04 -9.97
N ASP A 70 -9.52 -6.85 -10.29
CA ASP A 70 -9.48 -6.30 -11.66
C ASP A 70 -8.52 -7.06 -12.59
N LYS A 71 -7.78 -8.05 -12.04
CA LYS A 71 -6.75 -8.85 -12.72
C LYS A 71 -5.49 -8.05 -13.07
N ASN A 72 -5.34 -6.87 -12.48
CA ASN A 72 -4.14 -6.06 -12.57
C ASN A 72 -3.34 -6.15 -11.27
N ALA A 73 -2.04 -5.98 -11.41
CA ALA A 73 -1.14 -5.74 -10.29
C ALA A 73 -0.31 -4.49 -10.59
N PHE A 74 -0.10 -3.67 -9.56
CA PHE A 74 0.72 -2.48 -9.66
C PHE A 74 1.91 -2.57 -8.73
N VAL A 75 3.07 -2.16 -9.23
CA VAL A 75 4.23 -1.83 -8.41
C VAL A 75 4.24 -0.32 -8.23
N TRP A 76 4.16 0.12 -7.00
CA TRP A 76 4.21 1.51 -6.62
C TRP A 76 5.64 1.87 -6.24
N THR A 77 6.13 2.92 -6.86
CA THR A 77 7.45 3.48 -6.56
C THR A 77 7.30 4.89 -6.02
N PHE A 78 8.02 5.21 -4.96
CA PHE A 78 8.03 6.55 -4.39
C PHE A 78 9.16 7.37 -5.01
N ASP A 79 8.82 8.38 -5.81
CA ASP A 79 9.76 9.28 -6.47
C ASP A 79 9.37 10.73 -6.20
N LYS A 80 10.30 11.50 -5.60
CA LYS A 80 10.14 12.94 -5.32
C LYS A 80 8.85 13.31 -4.57
N GLY A 81 8.43 12.50 -3.61
CA GLY A 81 7.24 12.78 -2.80
C GLY A 81 5.93 12.27 -3.41
N VAL A 82 5.98 11.58 -4.56
CA VAL A 82 4.80 11.10 -5.27
C VAL A 82 4.93 9.59 -5.49
N TRP A 83 3.85 8.86 -5.21
CA TRP A 83 3.73 7.46 -5.55
C TRP A 83 3.32 7.31 -7.00
N LYS A 84 4.08 6.53 -7.77
CA LYS A 84 3.81 6.25 -9.18
C LYS A 84 3.45 4.78 -9.36
N PRO A 85 2.28 4.48 -9.95
CA PRO A 85 1.91 3.12 -10.33
C PRO A 85 2.68 2.68 -11.58
N GLU A 86 3.17 1.45 -11.56
CA GLU A 86 3.68 0.74 -12.74
C GLU A 86 2.88 -0.56 -12.88
N LEU A 87 2.15 -0.71 -13.99
CA LEU A 87 1.36 -1.91 -14.26
C LEU A 87 2.31 -3.09 -14.53
N VAL A 88 2.06 -4.20 -13.85
CA VAL A 88 2.74 -5.47 -14.10
C VAL A 88 1.87 -6.31 -15.02
N LEU A 89 2.39 -6.61 -16.22
CA LEU A 89 1.77 -7.45 -17.25
C LEU A 89 2.33 -8.88 -17.23
#